data_AF-A0A654DQS3-F1
#
_entry.id   AF-A0A654DQS3-F1
#
_cell.length_a   1.000
_cell.length_b   1.000
_cell.length_c   1.000
_cell.angle_alpha   90.00
_cell.angle_beta   90.00
_cell.angle_gamma   90.00
#
_symmetry.space_group_name_H-M   'P 1'
#
loop_
_entity.id
_entity.type
_entity.pdbx_description
1 polymer ?
#
loop_
_entity_poly.entity_id
_entity_poly.type
_entity_poly.pdbx_seq_one_letter_code
_entity_poly.pdbx_strand_id
1 'polypeptide(L)'
;MLFVASLLMAAAPAAQPIYLQCNFPKNGAVLDVSVDEPNAAVTTVLRSSGYTEKYPAAFTATEVRFQNNRLAYVLSRTDLTIQRTIKLLDSSDLGSCAIQTVPKRAF
;
A
#
# COMPACT_ATOMS: atom_id res chain seq x y z
N MET A 1 12.13 -42.13 -32.53
CA MET A 1 10.98 -41.68 -31.72
C MET A 1 11.48 -40.60 -30.78
N LEU A 2 11.13 -39.33 -31.02
CA LEU A 2 11.51 -38.21 -30.16
C LEU A 2 10.32 -37.91 -29.23
N PHE A 3 10.51 -38.07 -27.91
CA PHE A 3 9.55 -37.61 -26.91
C PHE A 3 9.77 -36.12 -26.68
N VAL A 4 8.83 -35.28 -27.10
CA VAL A 4 8.78 -33.86 -26.73
C VAL A 4 8.07 -33.78 -25.37
N ALA A 5 8.85 -33.59 -24.31
CA ALA A 5 8.33 -33.34 -22.97
C ALA A 5 7.98 -31.85 -22.84
N SER A 6 6.69 -31.52 -22.98
CA SER A 6 6.17 -30.17 -22.73
C SER A 6 6.21 -29.87 -21.23
N LEU A 7 7.19 -29.09 -20.76
CA LEU A 7 7.15 -28.51 -19.41
C LEU A 7 6.04 -27.46 -19.33
N LEU A 8 4.94 -27.80 -18.68
CA LEU A 8 3.96 -26.83 -18.18
C LEU A 8 4.59 -26.10 -16.99
N MET A 9 5.10 -24.89 -17.20
CA MET A 9 5.46 -24.00 -16.10
C MET A 9 4.18 -23.52 -15.42
N ALA A 10 3.88 -24.06 -14.24
CA ALA A 10 2.85 -23.53 -13.37
C ALA A 10 3.25 -22.12 -12.92
N ALA A 11 2.53 -21.09 -13.38
CA ALA A 11 2.69 -19.75 -12.87
C ALA A 11 2.24 -19.72 -11.40
N ALA A 12 3.14 -19.35 -10.49
CA ALA A 12 2.77 -19.10 -9.11
C ALA A 12 1.78 -17.93 -9.05
N PRO A 13 0.73 -17.99 -8.21
CA PRO A 13 -0.19 -16.88 -8.06
C PRO A 13 0.59 -15.64 -7.58
N ALA A 14 0.53 -14.56 -8.36
CA ALA A 14 1.05 -13.27 -7.93
C ALA A 14 0.29 -12.84 -6.65
N ALA A 15 1.03 -12.42 -5.63
CA ALA A 15 0.43 -11.97 -4.38
C ALA A 15 -0.57 -10.83 -4.68
N GLN A 16 -1.81 -10.97 -4.22
CA GLN A 16 -2.81 -9.93 -4.45
C GLN A 16 -2.47 -8.68 -3.61
N PRO A 17 -2.83 -7.47 -4.09
CA PRO A 17 -2.66 -6.26 -3.30
C PRO A 17 -3.40 -6.34 -1.97
N ILE A 18 -2.78 -5.82 -0.92
CA ILE A 18 -3.39 -5.69 0.41
C ILE A 18 -4.07 -4.32 0.49
N TYR A 19 -5.32 -4.29 0.94
CA TYR A 19 -6.07 -3.05 1.12
C TYR A 19 -6.17 -2.72 2.59
N LEU A 20 -5.84 -1.48 2.95
CA LEU A 20 -5.85 -0.96 4.31
C LEU A 20 -6.68 0.31 4.35
N GLN A 21 -7.39 0.53 5.44
CA GLN A 21 -7.97 1.83 5.76
C GLN A 21 -7.23 2.39 6.97
N CYS A 22 -6.55 3.52 6.80
CA CYS A 22 -5.76 4.18 7.83
C CYS A 22 -6.48 5.43 8.34
N ASN A 23 -6.62 5.56 9.66
CA ASN A 23 -7.24 6.70 10.32
C ASN A 23 -6.19 7.51 11.07
N PHE A 24 -6.10 8.81 10.79
CA PHE A 24 -5.22 9.76 11.46
C PHE A 24 -6.02 10.55 12.51
N PRO A 25 -5.94 10.19 13.82
CA PRO A 25 -6.78 10.78 14.86
C PRO A 25 -6.54 12.28 15.05
N LYS A 26 -5.33 12.77 14.76
CA LYS A 26 -4.96 14.18 14.95
C LYS A 26 -5.76 15.15 14.06
N ASN A 27 -6.16 14.73 12.86
CA ASN A 27 -6.89 15.56 11.91
C ASN A 27 -8.16 14.90 11.34
N GLY A 28 -8.52 13.71 11.83
CA GLY A 28 -9.67 12.94 11.37
C GLY A 28 -9.55 12.45 9.92
N ALA A 29 -8.36 12.51 9.32
CA ALA A 29 -8.18 12.09 7.93
C ALA A 29 -8.26 10.57 7.82
N VAL A 30 -9.03 10.09 6.83
CA VAL A 30 -9.12 8.67 6.48
C VAL A 30 -8.45 8.46 5.13
N LEU A 31 -7.44 7.59 5.11
CA LEU A 31 -6.63 7.27 3.95
C LEU A 31 -6.80 5.79 3.61
N ASP A 32 -7.37 5.50 2.45
CA ASP A 32 -7.41 4.14 1.91
C ASP A 32 -6.06 3.87 1.22
N VAL A 33 -5.42 2.75 1.53
CA VAL A 33 -4.08 2.40 1.06
C VAL A 33 -4.13 1.02 0.42
N SER A 34 -3.67 0.90 -0.82
CA SER A 34 -3.44 -0.38 -1.48
C SER A 34 -1.94 -0.62 -1.60
N VAL A 35 -1.51 -1.78 -1.12
CA VAL A 35 -0.11 -2.19 -1.02
C VAL A 35 0.09 -3.32 -2.03
N ASP A 36 0.79 -3.02 -3.12
CA ASP A 36 1.02 -3.91 -4.25
C ASP A 36 2.52 -4.27 -4.31
N GLU A 37 2.89 -5.25 -3.47
CA GLU A 37 4.27 -5.72 -3.32
C GLU A 37 4.87 -6.30 -4.62
N PRO A 38 4.14 -7.10 -5.44
CA PRO A 38 4.67 -7.56 -6.72
C PRO A 38 5.06 -6.44 -7.69
N ASN A 39 4.33 -5.31 -7.66
CA ASN A 39 4.60 -4.17 -8.52
C ASN A 39 5.42 -3.07 -7.82
N ALA A 40 5.97 -3.34 -6.64
CA ALA A 40 6.72 -2.40 -5.83
C ALA A 40 6.03 -1.02 -5.68
N ALA A 41 4.70 -1.03 -5.48
CA ALA A 41 3.90 0.18 -5.51
C ALA A 41 2.89 0.25 -4.37
N VAL A 42 2.58 1.48 -3.94
CA VAL A 42 1.48 1.79 -3.02
C VAL A 42 0.58 2.82 -3.67
N THR A 43 -0.74 2.63 -3.62
CA THR A 43 -1.70 3.68 -4.03
C THR A 43 -2.50 4.13 -2.82
N THR A 44 -2.57 5.43 -2.59
CA THR A 44 -3.36 6.02 -1.51
C THR A 44 -4.54 6.81 -2.07
N VAL A 45 -5.68 6.76 -1.39
CA VAL A 45 -6.86 7.59 -1.68
C VAL A 45 -7.26 8.31 -0.40
N LEU A 46 -7.23 9.64 -0.42
CA LEU A 46 -7.75 10.44 0.68
C LEU A 46 -9.28 10.48 0.58
N ARG A 47 -9.98 9.84 1.53
CA ARG A 47 -11.43 9.61 1.42
C ARG A 47 -12.25 10.90 1.39
N SER A 48 -11.77 11.98 2.03
CA SER A 48 -12.48 13.26 2.07
C SER A 48 -12.53 13.98 0.73
N SER A 49 -11.55 13.76 -0.16
CA SER A 49 -11.45 14.46 -1.46
C SER A 49 -11.42 13.53 -2.66
N GLY A 50 -11.25 12.21 -2.46
CA GLY A 50 -10.96 11.26 -3.52
C GLY A 50 -9.57 11.41 -4.13
N TYR A 51 -8.73 12.32 -3.60
CA TYR A 51 -7.39 12.54 -4.11
C TYR A 51 -6.60 11.23 -4.04
N THR A 52 -6.18 10.78 -5.22
CA THR A 52 -5.54 9.48 -5.41
C THR A 52 -4.12 9.68 -5.90
N GLU A 53 -3.18 8.96 -5.31
CA GLU A 53 -1.78 9.04 -5.70
C GLU A 53 -1.13 7.66 -5.61
N LYS A 54 -0.34 7.32 -6.65
CA LYS A 54 0.45 6.09 -6.71
C LYS A 54 1.91 6.43 -6.49
N TYR A 55 2.55 5.65 -5.62
CA TYR A 55 3.94 5.81 -5.20
C TYR A 55 4.75 4.57 -5.57
N PRO A 56 6.00 4.74 -6.03
CA PRO A 56 6.98 3.68 -5.88
C PRO A 56 7.22 3.44 -4.38
N ALA A 57 7.34 2.18 -3.99
CA ALA A 57 7.45 1.79 -2.59
C ALA A 57 8.61 0.81 -2.38
N ALA A 58 9.33 0.98 -1.28
CA ALA A 58 10.34 0.05 -0.80
C ALA A 58 9.73 -0.86 0.26
N PHE A 59 9.87 -2.17 0.08
CA PHE A 59 9.29 -3.19 0.94
C PHE A 59 10.39 -3.86 1.74
N THR A 60 10.19 -3.97 3.04
CA THR A 60 10.97 -4.81 3.93
C THR A 60 10.04 -5.81 4.61
N ALA A 61 10.61 -6.70 5.42
CA ALA A 61 9.82 -7.66 6.20
C ALA A 61 8.85 -6.97 7.18
N THR A 62 9.22 -5.80 7.70
CA THR A 62 8.48 -5.12 8.78
C THR A 62 7.84 -3.81 8.34
N GLU A 63 8.26 -3.23 7.22
CA GLU A 63 7.83 -1.90 6.81
C GLU A 63 7.61 -1.77 5.31
N VAL A 64 6.77 -0.80 4.93
CA VAL A 64 6.63 -0.31 3.57
C VAL A 64 6.85 1.20 3.59
N ARG A 65 7.83 1.66 2.81
CA ARG A 65 8.24 3.07 2.75
C ARG A 65 7.92 3.64 1.38
N PHE A 66 7.22 4.77 1.35
CA PHE A 66 6.80 5.43 0.11
C PHE A 66 6.65 6.93 0.31
N GLN A 67 6.90 7.73 -0.73
CA GLN A 67 6.96 9.18 -0.60
C GLN A 67 6.83 9.90 -1.94
N ASN A 68 6.44 11.18 -1.88
CA ASN A 68 6.56 12.13 -2.98
C ASN A 68 7.32 13.38 -2.50
N ASN A 69 7.22 14.49 -3.24
CA ASN A 69 7.91 15.75 -2.90
C ASN A 69 7.34 16.45 -1.65
N ARG A 70 6.12 16.11 -1.22
CA ARG A 70 5.40 16.78 -0.12
C ARG A 70 5.27 15.92 1.13
N LEU A 71 5.09 14.62 0.97
CA LEU A 71 4.76 13.66 2.00
C LEU A 71 5.73 12.47 1.96
N ALA A 72 6.11 11.98 3.13
CA ALA A 72 6.75 10.69 3.29
C ALA A 72 5.90 9.81 4.21
N TYR A 73 5.85 8.52 3.91
CA TYR A 73 5.09 7.54 4.67
C TYR A 73 5.96 6.36 5.06
N VAL A 74 5.73 5.87 6.28
CA VAL A 74 6.25 4.59 6.77
C VAL A 74 5.07 3.81 7.33
N LEU A 75 4.71 2.72 6.65
CA LEU A 75 3.68 1.78 7.08
C LEU A 75 4.36 0.59 7.73
N SER A 76 4.01 0.29 8.97
CA SER A 76 4.40 -0.94 9.65
C SER A 76 3.52 -2.10 9.21
N ARG A 77 4.15 -3.22 8.84
CA ARG A 77 3.48 -4.46 8.42
C ARG A 77 3.06 -5.33 9.61
N THR A 78 3.59 -5.06 10.80
CA THR A 78 3.41 -5.91 11.99
C THR A 78 2.26 -5.43 12.86
N ASP A 79 2.19 -4.13 13.13
CA ASP A 79 1.16 -3.51 13.98
C ASP A 79 0.16 -2.65 13.21
N LEU A 80 0.32 -2.56 11.87
CA LEU A 80 -0.53 -1.79 10.98
C LEU A 80 -0.62 -0.30 11.34
N THR A 81 0.44 0.28 11.90
CA THR A 81 0.55 1.73 12.09
C THR A 81 1.13 2.39 10.85
N ILE A 82 0.72 3.63 10.56
CA ILE A 82 1.29 4.43 9.48
C ILE A 82 1.73 5.78 10.02
N GLN A 83 2.99 6.13 9.82
CA GLN A 83 3.49 7.48 10.05
C GLN A 83 3.46 8.25 8.73
N ARG A 84 2.88 9.44 8.74
CA ARG A 84 2.97 10.41 7.65
C ARG A 84 3.79 11.60 8.12
N THR A 85 4.74 12.02 7.30
CA THR A 85 5.57 13.22 7.52
C THR A 85 5.29 14.22 6.39
N ILE A 86 4.90 15.44 6.76
CA ILE A 86 4.72 16.57 5.85
C ILE A 86 6.06 17.30 5.74
N LYS A 87 6.79 17.05 4.65
CA LYS A 87 8.18 17.51 4.46
C LYS A 87 8.34 19.01 4.57
N LEU A 88 7.39 19.79 4.04
CA LEU A 88 7.46 21.24 4.05
C LEU A 88 7.31 21.84 5.45
N LEU A 89 6.61 21.15 6.34
CA LEU A 89 6.30 21.63 7.70
C LEU A 89 7.13 20.93 8.77
N ASP A 90 8.01 20.00 8.36
CA ASP A 90 8.73 19.07 9.23
C ASP A 90 7.86 18.52 10.38
N SER A 91 6.63 18.16 10.04
CA SER A 91 5.63 17.70 11.00
C SER A 91 5.16 16.30 10.64
N SER A 92 4.92 15.48 11.64
CA SER A 92 4.41 14.14 11.45
C SER A 92 3.11 13.88 12.21
N ASP A 93 2.32 12.97 11.66
CA ASP A 93 1.18 12.38 12.33
C ASP A 93 1.18 10.86 12.16
N LEU A 94 0.67 10.19 13.19
CA LEU A 94 0.54 8.75 13.25
C LEU A 94 -0.92 8.38 12.99
N GLY A 95 -1.13 7.37 12.18
CA GLY A 95 -2.42 6.75 11.95
C GLY A 95 -2.39 5.26 12.28
N SER A 96 -3.58 4.71 12.53
CA SER A 96 -3.79 3.28 12.71
C SER A 96 -4.55 2.74 11.51
N CYS A 97 -4.09 1.61 10.97
CA CYS A 97 -4.68 0.97 9.81
C CYS A 97 -5.38 -0.34 10.18
N ALA A 98 -6.42 -0.66 9.41
CA ALA A 98 -7.10 -1.94 9.48
C ALA A 98 -7.19 -2.55 8.07
N ILE A 99 -6.92 -3.85 7.97
CA ILE A 99 -7.08 -4.60 6.72
C ILE A 99 -8.54 -4.53 6.27
N GLN A 100 -8.73 -4.20 5.01
CA GLN A 100 -10.02 -4.18 4.35
C GLN A 100 -10.16 -5.41 3.46
N THR A 101 -11.41 -5.87 3.30
CA THR A 101 -11.73 -6.84 2.27
C THR A 101 -11.41 -6.24 0.90
N VAL A 102 -11.00 -7.09 -0.04
CA VAL A 102 -10.72 -6.68 -1.41
C VAL A 102 -11.94 -5.94 -1.96
N PRO A 103 -11.81 -4.68 -2.41
CA PRO A 103 -12.95 -3.94 -2.94
C PRO A 103 -13.53 -4.68 -4.13
N LYS A 104 -14.83 -4.99 -4.09
CA LYS A 104 -15.52 -5.60 -5.23
C LYS A 104 -15.55 -4.57 -6.37
N ARG A 105 -14.90 -4.89 -7.48
CA ARG A 105 -15.02 -4.08 -8.70
C ARG A 105 -16.46 -4.19 -9.20
N ALA A 106 -17.08 -3.06 -9.47
CA ALA A 106 -18.45 -3.00 -9.99
C ALA A 106 -18.53 -3.32 -11.48
N PHE A 107 -17.39 -3.51 -12.15
CA PHE A 107 -17.24 -3.73 -13.59
C PHE A 107 -16.11 -4.73 -13.87
#